data_AF-A0A5E4AP33-F1
#
_entry.id   AF-A0A5E4AP33-F1
#
_cell.length_a   1.000
_cell.length_b   1.000
_cell.length_c   1.000
_cell.angle_alpha   90.00
_cell.angle_beta   90.00
_cell.angle_gamma   90.00
#
_symmetry.space_group_name_H-M   'P 1'
#
loop_
_entity.id
_entity.type
_entity.pdbx_description
1 polymer ?
#
loop_
_entity_poly.entity_id
_entity_poly.type
_entity_poly.pdbx_seq_one_letter_code
_entity_poly.pdbx_strand_id
1 'polypeptide(L)'
;MATLQGGLLGPDPGALSPAQLEQLRNFKDENNRQENLRYCLATDRAAREMFLKRPDNILEFAADYFTDPRLPNKIHMQLIEDKKAA
;
A
#
# COMPACT_ATOMS: atom_id res chain seq x y z
N MET A 1 44.53 -5.30 4.24
CA MET A 1 44.02 -3.92 4.43
C MET A 1 42.58 -3.94 3.92
N ALA A 2 41.49 -3.92 4.69
CA ALA A 2 41.23 -3.52 6.06
C ALA A 2 40.66 -4.67 6.91
N THR A 3 41.15 -4.81 8.14
CA THR A 3 40.64 -5.72 9.17
C THR A 3 39.50 -5.02 9.92
N LEU A 4 38.25 -5.32 9.56
CA LEU A 4 37.11 -5.00 10.42
C LEU A 4 37.07 -6.02 11.56
N GLN A 5 37.67 -5.65 12.70
CA GLN A 5 37.39 -6.28 13.98
C GLN A 5 35.92 -6.01 14.32
N GLY A 6 35.03 -6.84 13.80
CA GLY A 6 33.65 -6.95 14.27
C GLY A 6 33.69 -7.57 15.66
N GLY A 7 33.79 -6.72 16.67
CA GLY A 7 33.61 -7.10 18.06
C GLY A 7 32.29 -7.86 18.23
N LEU A 8 32.31 -8.80 19.17
CA LEU A 8 31.18 -9.55 19.71
C LEU A 8 30.04 -8.61 20.15
N LEU A 9 29.25 -8.11 19.21
CA LEU A 9 27.93 -7.57 19.48
C LEU A 9 26.98 -8.73 19.29
N GLY A 10 26.40 -9.23 20.40
CA GLY A 10 25.26 -10.14 20.32
C GLY A 10 24.13 -9.56 19.45
N PRO A 11 23.10 -10.35 19.13
CA PRO A 11 21.98 -9.89 18.32
C PRO A 11 21.50 -8.53 18.84
N ASP A 12 21.44 -7.54 17.94
CA ASP A 12 21.11 -6.15 18.26
C ASP A 12 19.88 -6.13 19.18
N PRO A 13 19.99 -5.64 20.42
CA PRO A 13 18.88 -5.67 21.37
C PRO A 13 17.66 -4.85 20.91
N GLY A 14 17.79 -4.03 19.85
CA GLY A 14 16.68 -3.38 19.16
C GLY A 14 16.10 -4.16 17.97
N ALA A 15 16.75 -5.25 17.55
CA ALA A 15 16.28 -6.08 16.43
C ALA A 15 15.19 -7.05 16.91
N LEU A 16 14.09 -7.08 16.17
CA LEU A 16 13.00 -8.02 16.40
C LEU A 16 13.53 -9.46 16.31
N SER A 17 13.13 -10.30 17.26
CA SER A 17 13.40 -11.72 17.19
C SER A 17 12.74 -12.33 15.94
N PRO A 18 13.22 -13.48 15.43
CA PRO A 18 12.63 -14.13 14.26
C PRO A 18 11.12 -14.38 14.40
N ALA A 19 10.65 -14.75 15.59
CA ALA A 19 9.22 -14.94 15.87
C ALA A 19 8.44 -13.62 15.82
N GLN A 20 9.00 -12.52 16.31
CA GLN A 20 8.37 -11.20 16.24
C GLN A 20 8.34 -10.64 14.81
N LEU A 21 9.37 -10.93 14.00
CA LEU A 21 9.36 -10.60 12.56
C LEU A 21 8.27 -11.36 11.81
N GLU A 22 8.08 -12.64 12.15
CA GLU A 22 7.02 -13.46 11.61
C GLU A 22 5.64 -12.96 12.01
N GLN A 23 5.44 -12.58 13.28
CA GLN A 23 4.22 -11.92 13.73
C GLN A 23 3.96 -10.59 13.02
N LEU A 24 4.99 -9.75 12.84
CA LEU A 24 4.87 -8.48 12.13
C LEU A 24 4.53 -8.69 10.66
N ARG A 25 5.13 -9.70 10.02
CA ARG A 25 4.83 -10.08 8.64
C ARG A 25 3.37 -10.53 8.51
N ASN A 26 2.93 -11.43 9.36
CA ASN A 26 1.55 -11.91 9.37
C ASN A 26 0.56 -10.77 9.63
N PHE A 27 0.85 -9.90 10.60
CA PHE A 27 0.03 -8.71 10.88
C PHE A 27 -0.05 -7.76 9.68
N LYS A 28 1.06 -7.55 8.97
CA LYS A 28 1.13 -6.71 7.77
C LYS A 28 0.37 -7.36 6.60
N ASP A 29 0.45 -8.68 6.46
CA ASP A 29 -0.26 -9.41 5.41
C ASP A 29 -1.78 -9.46 5.68
N GLU A 30 -2.19 -9.70 6.93
CA GLU A 30 -3.59 -9.80 7.33
C GLU A 30 -4.32 -8.44 7.25
N ASN A 31 -3.73 -7.37 7.80
CA ASN A 31 -4.41 -6.07 7.88
C ASN A 31 -4.06 -5.13 6.72
N ASN A 32 -2.79 -5.06 6.31
CA ASN A 32 -2.39 -4.02 5.35
C ASN A 32 -2.56 -4.42 3.89
N ARG A 33 -2.56 -5.71 3.55
CA ARG A 33 -2.53 -6.11 2.13
C ARG A 33 -3.78 -5.69 1.37
N GLN A 34 -4.96 -5.92 1.92
CA GLN A 34 -6.21 -5.60 1.24
C GLN A 34 -6.51 -4.10 1.23
N GLU A 35 -6.21 -3.41 2.32
CA GLU A 35 -6.42 -1.97 2.42
C GLU A 35 -5.41 -1.20 1.56
N ASN A 36 -4.13 -1.59 1.57
CA ASN A 36 -3.12 -1.01 0.68
C ASN A 36 -3.46 -1.25 -0.79
N LEU A 37 -3.95 -2.44 -1.15
CA LEU A 37 -4.42 -2.70 -2.52
C LEU A 37 -5.58 -1.78 -2.91
N ARG A 38 -6.53 -1.50 -2.00
CA ARG A 38 -7.61 -0.52 -2.24
C ARG A 38 -7.03 0.88 -2.51
N TYR A 39 -6.07 1.32 -1.71
CA TYR A 39 -5.42 2.63 -1.89
C TYR A 39 -4.67 2.72 -3.23
N CYS A 40 -3.90 1.70 -3.61
CA CYS A 40 -3.21 1.66 -4.89
C CYS A 40 -4.19 1.72 -6.06
N LEU A 41 -5.25 0.90 -6.05
CA LEU A 41 -6.26 0.90 -7.11
C LEU A 41 -7.03 2.23 -7.19
N ALA A 42 -7.34 2.83 -6.04
CA ALA A 42 -7.96 4.17 -5.99
C ALA A 42 -7.08 5.21 -6.69
N THR A 43 -5.78 5.17 -6.40
CA THR A 43 -4.78 6.12 -6.90
C THR A 43 -4.53 5.93 -8.39
N ASP A 44 -4.36 4.68 -8.85
CA ASP A 44 -4.18 4.36 -10.27
C ASP A 44 -5.41 4.77 -11.10
N ARG A 45 -6.61 4.56 -10.55
CA ARG A 45 -7.86 4.95 -11.21
C ARG A 45 -8.01 6.47 -11.25
N ALA A 46 -7.71 7.16 -10.14
CA ALA A 46 -7.69 8.62 -10.10
C ALA A 46 -6.74 9.17 -11.16
N ALA A 47 -5.52 8.63 -11.25
CA ALA A 47 -4.52 9.03 -12.24
C ALA A 47 -5.02 8.80 -13.68
N ARG A 48 -5.63 7.64 -13.98
CA ARG A 48 -6.23 7.39 -15.31
C ARG A 48 -7.33 8.40 -15.64
N GLU A 49 -8.21 8.70 -14.69
CA GLU A 49 -9.27 9.70 -14.90
C GLU A 49 -8.71 11.12 -15.06
N MET A 50 -7.65 11.47 -14.35
CA MET A 50 -6.93 12.74 -14.54
C MET A 50 -6.33 12.85 -15.94
N PHE A 51 -5.66 11.79 -16.44
CA PHE A 51 -5.09 11.80 -17.79
C PHE A 51 -6.17 11.93 -18.87
N LEU A 52 -7.35 11.35 -18.65
CA LEU A 52 -8.48 11.43 -19.58
C LEU A 52 -9.17 12.81 -19.54
N LYS A 53 -9.44 13.33 -18.35
CA LYS A 53 -10.20 14.59 -18.16
C LYS A 53 -9.33 15.84 -18.27
N ARG A 54 -8.01 15.71 -18.03
CA ARG A 54 -7.03 16.80 -17.98
C ARG A 54 -7.56 18.03 -17.19
N PRO A 55 -7.89 17.86 -15.90
CA PRO A 55 -8.47 18.94 -15.11
C PRO A 55 -7.47 20.09 -14.94
N ASP A 56 -7.97 21.32 -14.99
CA ASP A 56 -7.17 22.54 -14.77
C ASP A 56 -6.68 22.64 -13.32
N ASN A 57 -7.46 22.10 -12.37
CA ASN A 57 -7.13 22.05 -10.95
C ASN A 57 -7.09 20.61 -10.43
N ILE A 58 -5.88 20.11 -10.21
CA ILE A 58 -5.62 18.75 -9.75
C ILE A 58 -6.14 18.53 -8.31
N LEU A 59 -6.01 19.53 -7.43
CA LEU A 59 -6.38 19.39 -6.02
C LEU A 59 -7.89 19.30 -5.84
N GLU A 60 -8.64 20.13 -6.58
CA GLU A 60 -10.10 20.10 -6.58
C GLU A 60 -10.63 18.80 -7.19
N PHE A 61 -10.03 18.34 -8.30
CA PHE A 61 -10.34 17.03 -8.86
C PHE A 61 -10.12 15.91 -7.83
N ALA A 62 -8.98 15.91 -7.14
CA ALA A 62 -8.68 14.90 -6.14
C ALA A 62 -9.66 14.95 -4.95
N ALA A 63 -10.00 16.15 -4.49
CA ALA A 63 -10.98 16.34 -3.42
C ALA A 63 -12.33 15.74 -3.81
N ASP A 64 -12.86 16.08 -4.99
CA ASP A 64 -14.13 15.54 -5.48
C ASP A 64 -14.07 14.02 -5.70
N TYR A 65 -12.95 13.52 -6.22
CA TYR A 65 -12.77 12.10 -6.51
C TYR A 65 -12.74 11.25 -5.24
N PHE A 66 -11.91 11.61 -4.26
CA PHE A 66 -11.73 10.82 -3.05
C PHE A 66 -12.84 11.02 -2.01
N THR A 67 -13.67 12.06 -2.16
CA THR A 67 -14.86 12.26 -1.32
C THR A 67 -16.14 11.68 -1.94
N ASP A 68 -16.12 11.17 -3.19
CA ASP A 68 -17.28 10.51 -3.81
C ASP A 68 -17.70 9.28 -2.95
N PRO A 69 -18.90 9.29 -2.35
CA PRO A 69 -19.37 8.19 -1.51
C PRO A 69 -19.54 6.87 -2.27
N ARG A 70 -19.54 6.91 -3.61
CA ARG A 70 -19.63 5.72 -4.48
C ARG A 70 -18.27 5.10 -4.77
N LEU A 71 -17.17 5.81 -4.52
CA LEU A 71 -15.82 5.35 -4.83
C LEU A 71 -15.47 4.02 -4.15
N PRO A 72 -15.78 3.80 -2.84
CA PRO A 72 -15.49 2.52 -2.19
C PRO A 72 -16.14 1.33 -2.90
N ASN A 73 -17.38 1.47 -3.36
CA ASN A 73 -18.09 0.42 -4.08
C ASN A 73 -17.48 0.17 -5.48
N LYS A 74 -17.09 1.23 -6.19
CA LYS A 74 -16.41 1.12 -7.50
C LYS A 74 -15.07 0.37 -7.37
N ILE A 75 -14.30 0.64 -6.32
CA ILE A 75 -13.03 -0.06 -6.05
C ILE A 75 -13.27 -1.51 -5.62
N HIS A 76 -14.29 -1.75 -4.80
CA HIS A 76 -14.63 -3.10 -4.36
C HIS A 76 -15.03 -4.02 -5.52
N MET A 77 -15.83 -3.52 -6.47
CA MET A 77 -16.19 -4.29 -7.66
C MET A 77 -14.97 -4.61 -8.52
N GLN A 78 -14.07 -3.65 -8.74
CA GLN A 78 -12.82 -3.89 -9.47
C GLN A 78 -11.96 -4.97 -8.80
N LEU A 79 -11.83 -4.91 -7.47
CA LEU A 79 -11.10 -5.93 -6.69
C LEU A 79 -11.67 -7.34 -6.85
N ILE A 80 -12.99 -7.47 -7.02
CA ILE A 80 -13.63 -8.76 -7.27
C ILE A 80 -13.34 -9.23 -8.70
N GLU A 81 -13.37 -8.34 -9.68
CA GLU A 81 -13.08 -8.66 -11.08
C GLU A 81 -11.62 -9.07 -11.27
N ASP A 82 -10.67 -8.30 -10.72
CA ASP A 82 -9.23 -8.60 -10.83
C ASP A 82 -8.88 -9.93 -10.16
N LYS A 83 -9.57 -10.29 -9.05
CA LYS A 83 -9.43 -11.61 -8.42
C LYS A 83 -10.01 -12.76 -9.23
N LYS A 84 -11.02 -12.51 -10.08
CA LYS A 84 -11.60 -13.54 -10.95
C LYS A 84 -10.79 -13.75 -12.23
N ALA A 85 -10.00 -12.76 -12.63
CA ALA A 85 -9.17 -12.79 -13.84
C ALA A 85 -7.76 -13.38 -13.62
N ALA A 86 -7.36 -13.63 -12.37
CA ALA A 86 -6.09 -14.22 -11.97
C ALA A 86 -6.25 -15.71 -11.63
#